data_AF-A0A8B9Y731-F1
#
_entry.id   AF-A0A8B9Y731-F1
#
_cell.length_a   1.000
_cell.length_b   1.000
_cell.length_c   1.000
_cell.angle_alpha   90.00
_cell.angle_beta   90.00
_cell.angle_gamma   90.00
#
_symmetry.space_group_name_H-M   'P 1'
#
loop_
_entity.id
_entity.type
_entity.pdbx_description
1 polymer ?
#
loop_
_entity_poly.entity_id
_entity_poly.type
_entity_poly.pdbx_seq_one_letter_code
_entity_poly.pdbx_strand_id
1 'polypeptide(L)'
;MEHKAVVFLLLLFLKSGLGDLLDDYVNTQGASLLSLSRKNLAGRSVEDCAAKCEEETDFICRAFQYHSKEQQCVVMAENSKNTPVFRMRDVILYEKR
;
A
#
# COMPACT_ATOMS: atom_id res chain seq x y z
N MET A 1 -33.95 9.12 -19.16
CA MET A 1 -32.49 9.32 -19.24
C MET A 1 -31.90 9.89 -17.95
N GLU A 2 -32.72 10.51 -17.10
CA GLU A 2 -32.35 11.08 -15.79
C GLU A 2 -31.87 10.06 -14.73
N HIS A 3 -32.53 8.90 -14.58
CA HIS A 3 -32.21 7.95 -13.51
C HIS A 3 -30.83 7.28 -13.64
N LYS A 4 -30.36 7.06 -14.88
CA LYS A 4 -29.03 6.46 -15.12
C LYS A 4 -27.90 7.41 -14.69
N ALA A 5 -28.09 8.72 -14.86
CA ALA A 5 -27.10 9.73 -14.48
C ALA A 5 -26.94 9.83 -12.96
N VAL A 6 -28.05 9.76 -12.21
CA VAL A 6 -28.04 9.81 -10.74
C VAL A 6 -27.38 8.58 -10.13
N VAL A 7 -27.64 7.38 -10.70
CA VAL A 7 -26.95 6.15 -10.28
C VAL A 7 -25.45 6.22 -10.56
N PHE A 8 -25.04 6.76 -11.72
CA PHE A 8 -23.63 6.95 -12.05
C PHE A 8 -22.93 7.93 -11.10
N LEU A 9 -23.61 9.01 -10.72
CA LEU A 9 -23.14 9.99 -9.73
C LEU A 9 -22.99 9.36 -8.33
N LEU A 10 -23.97 8.57 -7.87
CA LEU A 10 -23.90 7.85 -6.59
C LEU A 10 -22.76 6.83 -6.53
N LEU A 11 -22.44 6.15 -7.64
CA LEU A 11 -21.31 5.21 -7.70
C LEU A 11 -19.94 5.91 -7.57
N LEU A 12 -19.82 7.19 -7.96
CA LEU A 12 -18.58 7.96 -7.79
C LEU A 12 -18.29 8.27 -6.31
N PHE A 13 -19.32 8.33 -5.46
CA PHE A 13 -19.18 8.58 -4.02
C PHE A 13 -18.88 7.32 -3.20
N LEU A 14 -18.92 6.11 -3.77
CA LEU A 14 -18.61 4.86 -3.05
C LEU A 14 -17.10 4.63 -2.82
N LYS A 15 -16.23 5.56 -3.22
CA LYS A 15 -14.78 5.46 -3.01
C LYS A 15 -14.29 5.95 -1.64
N SER A 16 -15.21 6.36 -0.76
CA SER A 16 -14.88 7.00 0.53
C SER A 16 -14.12 6.14 1.54
N GLY A 17 -14.03 4.81 1.36
CA GLY A 17 -13.33 3.93 2.32
C GLY A 17 -11.81 3.83 2.13
N LEU A 18 -11.23 4.44 1.10
CA LEU A 18 -9.81 4.28 0.78
C LEU A 18 -8.91 5.29 1.49
N GLY A 19 -9.45 6.46 1.87
CA GLY A 19 -8.72 7.48 2.63
C GLY A 19 -8.39 7.06 4.05
N ASP A 20 -9.33 6.37 4.71
CA ASP A 20 -9.18 5.84 6.08
C ASP A 20 -8.05 4.79 6.18
N LEU A 21 -7.73 4.10 5.07
CA LEU A 21 -6.80 2.98 5.06
C LEU A 21 -5.34 3.37 5.38
N LEU A 22 -4.92 4.57 4.97
CA LEU A 22 -3.53 5.01 5.18
C LEU A 22 -3.27 5.58 6.58
N ASP A 23 -4.32 5.90 7.34
CA ASP A 23 -4.18 6.40 8.71
C ASP A 23 -3.55 5.36 9.65
N ASP A 24 -3.72 4.08 9.34
CA ASP A 24 -3.15 2.94 10.05
C ASP A 24 -1.66 2.70 9.73
N TYR A 25 -1.07 3.50 8.85
CA TYR A 25 0.33 3.37 8.43
C TYR A 25 1.18 4.58 8.82
N VAL A 26 2.45 4.29 9.12
CA VAL A 26 3.53 5.27 9.23
C VAL A 26 4.41 5.16 7.99
N ASN A 27 4.67 6.27 7.31
CA ASN A 27 5.52 6.29 6.12
C ASN A 27 6.92 6.87 6.40
N THR A 28 7.92 6.27 5.76
CA THR A 28 9.32 6.73 5.81
C THR A 28 9.87 6.84 4.39
N GLN A 29 10.08 8.08 3.95
CA GLN A 29 10.64 8.39 2.64
C GLN A 29 12.10 7.92 2.53
N GLY A 30 12.43 7.26 1.43
CA GLY A 30 13.79 6.85 1.13
C GLY A 30 14.26 5.63 1.93
N ALA A 31 13.34 4.88 2.56
CA ALA A 31 13.63 3.70 3.36
C ALA A 31 13.19 2.43 2.62
N SER A 32 13.98 1.36 2.75
CA SER A 32 13.66 0.04 2.22
C SER A 32 14.15 -1.04 3.19
N LEU A 33 13.40 -2.14 3.21
CA LEU A 33 13.61 -3.36 3.97
C LEU A 33 13.83 -4.51 2.99
N LEU A 34 14.71 -5.45 3.35
CA LEU A 34 14.86 -6.69 2.63
C LEU A 34 14.16 -7.80 3.41
N SER A 35 13.02 -8.25 2.89
CA SER A 35 12.23 -9.33 3.48
C SER A 35 12.38 -10.63 2.69
N LEU A 36 12.39 -11.77 3.39
CA LEU A 36 12.30 -13.10 2.75
C LEU A 36 10.83 -13.44 2.44
N SER A 37 9.92 -13.08 3.34
CA SER A 37 8.48 -13.26 3.20
C SER A 37 7.83 -12.03 2.57
N ARG A 38 7.97 -11.92 1.24
CA ARG A 38 7.47 -10.79 0.45
C ARG A 38 6.77 -11.20 -0.85
N LYS A 39 5.92 -10.32 -1.37
CA LYS A 39 5.42 -10.38 -2.75
C LYS A 39 5.67 -9.07 -3.47
N ASN A 40 6.14 -9.18 -4.72
CA ASN A 40 6.22 -8.05 -5.64
C ASN A 40 4.95 -8.01 -6.48
N LEU A 41 4.23 -6.90 -6.44
CA LEU A 41 2.93 -6.71 -7.07
C LEU A 41 2.95 -5.41 -7.90
N ALA A 42 2.05 -5.29 -8.87
CA ALA A 42 1.79 -3.99 -9.49
C ALA A 42 1.31 -3.01 -8.41
N GLY A 43 1.70 -1.73 -8.48
CA GLY A 43 1.29 -0.69 -7.54
C GLY A 43 0.81 0.54 -8.31
N ARG A 44 -0.50 0.64 -8.53
CA ARG A 44 -1.12 1.75 -9.28
C ARG A 44 -1.15 3.06 -8.49
N SER A 45 -1.16 2.94 -7.17
CA SER A 45 -1.10 4.05 -6.21
C SER A 45 -0.68 3.52 -4.86
N VAL A 46 -0.39 4.39 -3.90
CA VAL A 46 -0.05 3.99 -2.52
C VAL A 46 -1.21 3.22 -1.87
N GLU A 47 -2.43 3.67 -2.09
CA GLU A 47 -3.64 3.07 -1.53
C GLU A 47 -3.91 1.66 -2.09
N ASP A 48 -3.62 1.44 -3.38
CA ASP A 48 -3.66 0.11 -3.99
C ASP A 48 -2.66 -0.84 -3.33
N CYS A 49 -1.51 -0.33 -2.87
CA CYS A 49 -0.51 -1.13 -2.17
C CYS A 49 -0.93 -1.46 -0.74
N ALA A 50 -1.54 -0.50 -0.05
CA ALA A 50 -2.11 -0.72 1.27
C ALA A 50 -3.26 -1.74 1.19
N ALA A 51 -4.16 -1.64 0.21
CA ALA A 51 -5.23 -2.62 0.00
C ALA A 51 -4.67 -4.03 -0.21
N LYS A 52 -3.64 -4.18 -1.05
CA LYS A 52 -2.94 -5.47 -1.26
C LYS A 52 -2.27 -6.01 0.00
N CYS A 53 -1.78 -5.13 0.87
CA CYS A 53 -1.23 -5.53 2.16
C CYS A 53 -2.34 -6.06 3.10
N GLU A 54 -3.52 -5.43 3.12
CA GLU A 54 -4.66 -5.92 3.90
C GLU A 54 -5.29 -7.21 3.35
N GLU A 55 -5.29 -7.38 2.03
CA GLU A 55 -5.82 -8.58 1.35
C GLU A 55 -4.83 -9.75 1.34
N GLU A 56 -3.59 -9.57 1.84
CA GLU A 56 -2.57 -10.62 1.86
C GLU A 56 -2.92 -11.73 2.85
N THR A 57 -2.92 -12.98 2.37
CA THR A 57 -3.32 -14.17 3.15
C THR A 57 -2.18 -15.14 3.41
N ASP A 58 -1.10 -15.10 2.64
CA ASP A 58 0.00 -16.07 2.76
C ASP A 58 0.90 -15.74 3.96
N PHE A 59 0.91 -14.48 4.39
CA PHE A 59 1.57 -14.02 5.60
C PHE A 59 0.87 -12.77 6.16
N ILE A 60 1.13 -12.48 7.44
CA ILE A 60 0.66 -11.23 8.05
C ILE A 60 1.48 -10.08 7.46
N CYS A 61 0.89 -9.30 6.55
CA CYS A 61 1.55 -8.11 6.02
C CYS A 61 1.72 -7.06 7.12
N ARG A 62 2.98 -6.68 7.39
CA ARG A 62 3.33 -5.67 8.40
C ARG A 62 3.80 -4.37 7.78
N ALA A 63 4.29 -4.43 6.55
CA ALA A 63 4.77 -3.27 5.83
C ALA A 63 4.61 -3.48 4.32
N PHE A 64 4.63 -2.37 3.58
CA PHE A 64 4.81 -2.39 2.14
C PHE A 64 5.76 -1.27 1.69
N GLN A 65 6.41 -1.47 0.56
CA GLN A 65 7.22 -0.45 -0.11
C GLN A 65 6.55 -0.05 -1.41
N TYR A 66 6.39 1.26 -1.64
CA TYR A 66 5.93 1.80 -2.92
C TYR A 66 7.12 2.30 -3.74
N HIS A 67 7.29 1.72 -4.92
CA HIS A 67 8.34 2.03 -5.90
C HIS A 67 7.70 2.85 -7.02
N SER A 68 7.75 4.17 -6.88
CA SER A 68 6.94 5.08 -7.71
C SER A 68 7.36 5.13 -9.17
N LYS A 69 8.66 4.92 -9.46
CA LYS A 69 9.20 4.89 -10.82
C LYS A 69 8.73 3.65 -11.58
N GLU A 70 8.72 2.50 -10.90
CA GLU A 70 8.38 1.20 -11.46
C GLU A 70 6.87 0.93 -11.43
N GLN A 71 6.09 1.75 -10.70
CA GLN A 71 4.67 1.50 -10.43
C GLN A 71 4.47 0.10 -9.82
N GLN A 72 5.31 -0.22 -8.84
CA GLN A 72 5.33 -1.50 -8.14
C GLN A 72 5.20 -1.32 -6.64
N CYS A 73 4.72 -2.38 -5.99
CA CYS A 73 4.82 -2.48 -4.56
C CYS A 73 5.36 -3.82 -4.11
N VAL A 74 6.04 -3.77 -2.97
CA VAL A 74 6.53 -4.95 -2.28
C VAL A 74 5.80 -5.02 -0.96
N VAL A 75 4.90 -5.99 -0.78
CA VAL A 75 4.26 -6.28 0.52
C VAL A 75 5.11 -7.29 1.28
N MET A 76 5.26 -7.14 2.59
CA MET A 76 6.17 -7.97 3.39
C MET A 76 5.69 -8.25 4.81
N ALA A 77 6.17 -9.37 5.36
CA ALA A 77 5.85 -9.83 6.71
C ALA A 77 6.69 -9.16 7.81
N GLU A 78 7.78 -8.49 7.43
CA GLU A 78 8.72 -7.84 8.32
C GLU A 78 8.54 -6.31 8.35
N ASN A 79 9.14 -5.67 9.34
CA ASN A 79 9.14 -4.23 9.52
C ASN A 79 10.50 -3.75 10.09
N SER A 80 10.64 -2.46 10.34
CA SER A 80 11.88 -1.86 10.88
C SER A 80 12.24 -2.34 12.28
N LYS A 81 11.31 -2.96 13.02
CA LYS A 81 11.56 -3.51 14.36
C LYS A 81 12.36 -4.82 14.32
N ASN A 82 12.27 -5.57 13.21
CA ASN A 82 12.89 -6.90 13.10
C ASN A 82 13.79 -7.07 11.86
N THR A 83 13.83 -6.09 10.95
CA THR A 83 14.64 -6.13 9.73
C THR A 83 15.44 -4.84 9.57
N PRO A 84 16.73 -4.90 9.16
CA PRO A 84 17.52 -3.71 8.88
C PRO A 84 16.91 -2.82 7.79
N VAL A 85 16.87 -1.52 8.07
CA VAL A 85 16.46 -0.49 7.11
C VAL A 85 17.67 0.04 6.37
N PHE A 86 17.59 0.12 5.05
CA PHE A 86 18.60 0.78 4.21
C PHE A 86 18.00 1.92 3.41
N ARG A 87 18.87 2.81 2.93
CA ARG A 87 18.48 4.02 2.19
C ARG A 87 18.30 3.72 0.71
N MET A 88 17.12 4.04 0.16
CA MET A 88 16.79 3.89 -1.25
C MET A 88 15.87 5.03 -1.70
N ARG A 89 16.41 5.99 -2.47
CA ARG A 89 15.77 7.31 -2.69
C ARG A 89 14.40 7.26 -3.36
N ASP A 90 14.15 6.28 -4.20
CA ASP A 90 12.93 6.19 -5.03
C ASP A 90 11.86 5.29 -4.40
N VAL A 91 12.00 4.97 -3.11
CA VAL A 91 11.10 4.07 -2.37
C VAL A 91 10.55 4.76 -1.14
N ILE A 92 9.26 4.52 -0.89
CA ILE A 92 8.59 4.92 0.34
C ILE A 92 8.19 3.65 1.08
N LEU A 93 8.68 3.48 2.31
CA LEU A 93 8.28 2.41 3.20
C LEU A 93 7.04 2.83 3.99
N TYR A 94 6.01 2.00 4.02
CA TYR A 94 4.82 2.13 4.85
C TYR A 94 4.76 0.97 5.82
N GLU A 95 4.69 1.25 7.11
CA GLU A 95 4.62 0.25 8.17
C GLU A 95 3.31 0.41 8.93
N LYS A 96 2.61 -0.69 9.22
CA LYS A 96 1.45 -0.64 10.10
C LYS A 96 1.86 -0.09 11.47
N ARG A 97 1.02 0.74 12.09
CA ARG A 97 1.23 1.29 13.43
C ARG A 97 1.49 0.21 14.49
#